data_AF-A0A4R2P7N9-F1
#
_entry.id   AF-A0A4R2P7N9-F1
#
_cell.length_a   1.000
_cell.length_b   1.000
_cell.length_c   1.000
_cell.angle_alpha   90.00
_cell.angle_beta   90.00
_cell.angle_gamma   90.00
#
_symmetry.space_group_name_H-M   'P 1'
#
loop_
_entity.id
_entity.type
_entity.pdbx_description
1 polymer ?
#
loop_
_entity_poly.entity_id
_entity_poly.type
_entity_poly.pdbx_seq_one_letter_code
_entity_poly.pdbx_strand_id
1 'polypeptide(L)'
;MSVHDLMNKADQRIKAKEVFTVIDANGEERFDVKVISPQMQEKAQKKKELQTYKNKSDNPFTLVNMEASRDVKELDELNTKELGYFLILQSYVGYDNMLKRSADAKLPMTAKELGEALKIKKRTYDKVIEKFIKIGLMYQESVTLFRKGGYQAFYIDKKYCTRGSSRSDKVVKIFIGSLQELYSHNDIKPADIGFLFMLLPFMHFQTNHLVRHPYERDFAKAEALSRKDIVAITGLDEKNVKIHLRMKLSGVNVFGTFRAGRNSIYKINPSLFFRGLAPDEKLKADFTLTGQSL
;
A
#
# COMPACT_ATOMS: atom_id res chain seq x y z
N MET A 1 50.31 -0.21 17.53
CA MET A 1 48.92 0.29 17.55
C MET A 1 48.21 -0.34 16.36
N SER A 2 47.21 -1.20 16.57
CA SER A 2 46.63 -2.00 15.48
C SER A 2 45.71 -1.15 14.61
N VAL A 3 45.48 -1.59 13.36
CA VAL A 3 44.51 -0.95 12.44
C VAL A 3 43.11 -0.89 13.08
N HIS A 4 42.75 -1.89 13.88
CA HIS A 4 41.50 -1.93 14.62
C HIS A 4 41.41 -0.83 15.71
N ASP A 5 42.51 -0.53 16.39
CA ASP A 5 42.56 0.55 17.40
C ASP A 5 42.49 1.94 16.76
N LEU A 6 43.08 2.10 15.56
CA LEU A 6 43.02 3.33 14.79
C LEU A 6 41.61 3.58 14.24
N MET A 7 40.92 2.53 13.78
CA MET A 7 39.53 2.62 13.32
C MET A 7 38.56 2.90 14.47
N ASN A 8 38.74 2.26 15.63
CA ASN A 8 37.93 2.57 16.83
C ASN A 8 38.16 3.99 17.35
N LYS A 9 39.41 4.49 17.33
CA LYS A 9 39.70 5.89 17.69
C LYS A 9 39.16 6.88 16.66
N ALA A 10 39.14 6.54 15.38
CA ALA A 10 38.54 7.36 14.33
C ALA A 10 37.02 7.40 14.47
N ASP A 11 36.35 6.27 14.72
CA ASP A 11 34.90 6.20 14.96
C ASP A 11 34.49 6.91 16.25
N GLN A 12 35.30 6.83 17.31
CA GLN A 12 35.08 7.61 18.54
C GLN A 12 35.26 9.11 18.30
N ARG A 13 36.25 9.52 17.49
CA ARG A 13 36.45 10.93 17.09
C ARG A 13 35.37 11.46 16.15
N ILE A 14 34.82 10.62 15.29
CA ILE A 14 33.69 10.95 14.41
C ILE A 14 32.40 11.08 15.22
N LYS A 15 32.15 10.17 16.18
CA LYS A 15 31.02 10.27 17.12
C LYS A 15 31.12 11.46 18.08
N ALA A 16 32.35 11.84 18.48
CA ALA A 16 32.60 13.03 19.31
C ALA A 16 32.45 14.36 18.55
N LYS A 17 32.41 14.35 17.21
CA LYS A 17 32.25 15.55 16.36
C LYS A 17 30.80 16.03 16.17
N GLU A 18 29.81 15.41 16.83
CA GLU A 18 28.41 15.88 16.85
C GLU A 18 28.06 16.68 18.13
N VAL A 19 29.07 17.22 18.82
CA VAL A 19 28.87 18.16 19.93
C VAL A 19 29.11 19.57 19.40
N PHE A 20 28.04 20.37 19.29
CA PHE A 20 28.13 21.79 18.94
C PHE A 20 28.18 22.61 20.22
N THR A 21 29.04 23.64 20.26
CA THR A 21 28.98 24.66 21.32
C THR A 21 27.70 25.46 21.12
N VAL A 22 26.82 25.49 22.11
CA VAL A 22 25.57 26.27 22.07
C VAL A 22 25.60 27.26 23.22
N ILE A 23 25.32 28.53 22.93
CA ILE A 23 25.10 29.55 23.95
C ILE A 23 23.61 29.46 24.34
N ASP A 24 23.34 29.19 25.61
CA ASP A 24 21.96 29.14 26.11
C ASP A 24 21.33 30.53 26.29
N ALA A 25 20.06 30.59 26.66
CA ALA A 25 19.32 31.85 26.79
C ALA A 25 19.88 32.81 27.87
N ASN A 26 20.79 32.32 28.72
CA ASN A 26 21.47 33.10 29.76
C ASN A 26 22.89 33.51 29.36
N GLY A 27 23.32 33.18 28.14
CA GLY A 27 24.67 33.50 27.65
C GLY A 27 25.75 32.48 28.02
N GLU A 28 25.39 31.32 28.57
CA GLU A 28 26.35 30.29 28.97
C GLU A 28 26.62 29.30 27.83
N GLU A 29 27.90 29.03 27.56
CA GLU A 29 28.30 28.00 26.60
C GLU A 29 28.12 26.60 27.19
N ARG A 30 27.27 25.79 26.57
CA ARG A 30 27.03 24.39 26.94
C ARG A 30 27.63 23.43 25.92
N PHE A 31 28.31 22.41 26.44
CA PHE A 31 29.05 21.38 25.69
C PHE A 31 28.45 19.97 25.88
N ASP A 32 27.38 19.84 26.65
CA ASP A 32 26.72 18.59 27.02
C ASP A 32 25.42 18.34 26.22
N VAL A 33 25.09 19.23 25.27
CA VAL A 33 23.81 19.19 24.56
C VAL A 33 23.98 18.63 23.15
N LYS A 34 23.26 17.54 22.86
CA LYS A 34 23.16 17.01 21.50
C LYS A 34 22.19 17.87 20.68
N VAL A 35 22.71 18.74 19.82
CA VAL A 35 21.87 19.55 18.91
C VAL A 35 21.37 18.66 17.77
N ILE A 36 20.08 18.35 17.77
CA ILE A 36 19.45 17.63 16.67
C ILE A 36 18.99 18.64 15.62
N SER A 37 19.75 18.79 14.54
CA SER A 37 19.37 19.64 13.41
C SER A 37 18.12 19.11 12.71
N PRO A 38 17.35 19.96 12.00
CA PRO A 38 16.21 19.52 11.20
C PRO A 38 16.56 18.39 10.21
N GLN A 39 17.76 18.44 9.61
CA GLN A 39 18.26 17.40 8.71
C GLN A 39 18.52 16.07 9.44
N MET A 40 19.04 16.13 10.68
CA MET A 40 19.22 14.93 11.52
C MET A 40 17.88 14.33 11.95
N GLN A 41 16.89 15.17 12.30
CA GLN A 41 15.52 14.72 12.60
C GLN A 41 14.89 14.03 11.40
N GLU A 42 14.99 14.63 10.20
CA GLU A 42 14.44 14.06 8.96
C GLU A 42 15.11 12.72 8.61
N LYS A 43 16.44 12.62 8.78
CA LYS A 43 17.18 11.37 8.54
C LYS A 43 16.80 10.27 9.54
N ALA A 44 16.64 10.63 10.82
CA ALA A 44 16.20 9.69 11.85
C ALA A 44 14.75 9.20 11.59
N GLN A 45 13.87 10.10 11.18
CA GLN A 45 12.50 9.78 10.78
C GLN A 45 12.47 8.82 9.59
N LYS A 46 13.18 9.13 8.49
CA LYS A 46 13.30 8.26 7.31
C LYS A 46 13.84 6.87 7.67
N LYS A 47 14.83 6.79 8.58
CA LYS A 47 15.38 5.52 9.06
C LYS A 47 14.35 4.71 9.84
N LYS A 48 13.56 5.36 10.72
CA LYS A 48 12.47 4.73 11.47
C LYS A 48 11.38 4.21 10.54
N GLU A 49 10.96 5.01 9.57
CA GLU A 49 9.96 4.65 8.56
C GLU A 49 10.41 3.43 7.73
N LEU A 50 11.66 3.42 7.27
CA LEU A 50 12.24 2.29 6.55
C LEU A 50 12.33 1.02 7.41
N GLN A 51 12.63 1.14 8.70
CA GLN A 51 12.67 0.00 9.61
C GLN A 51 11.27 -0.60 9.82
N THR A 52 10.25 0.25 10.04
CA THR A 52 8.85 -0.17 10.11
C THR A 52 8.40 -0.89 8.84
N TYR A 53 8.82 -0.40 7.68
CA TYR A 53 8.56 -1.04 6.40
C TYR A 53 9.21 -2.42 6.28
N LYS A 54 10.47 -2.57 6.68
CA LYS A 54 11.22 -3.85 6.57
C LYS A 54 10.66 -4.95 7.47
N ASN A 55 10.14 -4.62 8.64
CA ASN A 55 9.63 -5.58 9.62
C ASN A 55 8.26 -6.21 9.26
N LYS A 56 7.69 -5.90 8.09
CA LYS A 56 6.35 -6.32 7.64
C LYS A 56 6.30 -7.72 6.98
N SER A 57 7.26 -8.61 7.23
CA SER A 57 7.44 -9.85 6.45
C SER A 57 6.29 -10.86 6.54
N ASP A 58 5.44 -10.80 7.57
CA ASP A 58 4.30 -11.72 7.81
C ASP A 58 2.93 -11.03 7.75
N ASN A 59 2.79 -10.02 6.89
CA ASN A 59 1.57 -9.24 6.82
C ASN A 59 0.36 -10.09 6.35
N PRO A 60 -0.76 -10.09 7.11
CA PRO A 60 -2.03 -10.63 6.64
C PRO A 60 -2.43 -10.01 5.29
N PHE A 61 -3.01 -10.82 4.41
CA PHE A 61 -3.44 -10.37 3.09
C PHE A 61 -4.82 -10.89 2.72
N THR A 62 -5.43 -10.21 1.76
CA THR A 62 -6.59 -10.70 1.00
C THR A 62 -6.18 -10.93 -0.46
N LEU A 63 -6.96 -11.73 -1.17
CA LEU A 63 -6.73 -12.13 -2.55
C LEU A 63 -7.79 -11.50 -3.42
N VAL A 64 -7.37 -10.61 -4.31
CA VAL A 64 -8.25 -9.89 -5.22
C VAL A 64 -8.16 -10.47 -6.61
N ASN A 65 -9.30 -10.80 -7.20
CA ASN A 65 -9.39 -11.37 -8.53
C ASN A 65 -9.17 -10.30 -9.59
N MET A 66 -8.15 -10.48 -10.43
CA MET A 66 -7.75 -9.53 -11.47
C MET A 66 -8.77 -9.39 -12.58
N GLU A 67 -9.37 -10.50 -13.02
CA GLU A 67 -10.39 -10.51 -14.08
C GLU A 67 -11.64 -9.82 -13.58
N ALA A 68 -12.10 -10.18 -12.37
CA ALA A 68 -13.26 -9.53 -11.77
C ALA A 68 -13.02 -8.03 -11.50
N SER A 69 -11.79 -7.63 -11.13
CA SER A 69 -11.46 -6.20 -10.96
C SER A 69 -11.50 -5.44 -12.29
N ARG A 70 -11.12 -6.08 -13.40
CA ARG A 70 -11.26 -5.52 -14.75
C ARG A 70 -12.74 -5.35 -15.10
N ASP A 71 -13.56 -6.38 -14.87
CA ASP A 71 -15.02 -6.30 -15.10
C ASP A 71 -15.62 -5.09 -14.37
N VAL A 72 -15.29 -4.89 -13.08
CA VAL A 72 -15.82 -3.76 -12.28
C VAL A 72 -15.48 -2.41 -12.90
N LYS A 73 -14.26 -2.26 -13.44
CA LYS A 73 -13.85 -1.02 -14.12
C LYS A 73 -14.60 -0.84 -15.43
N GLU A 74 -14.87 -1.92 -16.15
CA GLU A 74 -15.53 -1.91 -17.47
C GLU A 74 -17.04 -1.65 -17.37
N LEU A 75 -17.67 -1.90 -16.23
CA LEU A 75 -19.05 -1.51 -15.98
C LEU A 75 -19.26 0.02 -16.10
N ASP A 76 -18.20 0.82 -15.89
CA ASP A 76 -18.23 2.29 -15.85
C ASP A 76 -19.27 2.87 -14.87
N GLU A 77 -19.81 2.03 -13.98
CA GLU A 77 -20.79 2.43 -12.98
C GLU A 77 -20.12 3.10 -11.78
N LEU A 78 -18.83 2.82 -11.52
CA LEU A 78 -18.09 3.33 -10.37
C LEU A 78 -17.08 4.39 -10.78
N ASN A 79 -17.11 5.53 -10.11
CA ASN A 79 -16.04 6.52 -10.24
C ASN A 79 -14.78 6.07 -9.47
N THR A 80 -13.64 6.73 -9.73
CA THR A 80 -12.35 6.37 -9.12
C THR A 80 -12.39 6.37 -7.58
N LYS A 81 -13.15 7.26 -6.92
CA LYS A 81 -13.25 7.25 -5.45
C LYS A 81 -13.99 6.01 -4.95
N GLU A 82 -15.04 5.61 -5.65
CA GLU A 82 -15.82 4.41 -5.33
C GLU A 82 -14.98 3.14 -5.53
N LEU A 83 -14.18 3.04 -6.60
CA LEU A 83 -13.20 1.96 -6.77
C LEU A 83 -12.22 1.91 -5.59
N GLY A 84 -11.79 3.07 -5.11
CA GLY A 84 -10.94 3.18 -3.91
C GLY A 84 -11.63 2.68 -2.65
N TYR A 85 -12.88 3.08 -2.39
CA TYR A 85 -13.65 2.56 -1.27
C TYR A 85 -13.80 1.04 -1.34
N PHE A 86 -14.09 0.50 -2.53
CA PHE A 86 -14.21 -0.95 -2.71
C PHE A 86 -12.91 -1.67 -2.37
N LEU A 87 -11.77 -1.17 -2.85
CA LEU A 87 -10.46 -1.74 -2.53
C LEU A 87 -10.11 -1.65 -1.03
N ILE A 88 -10.47 -0.56 -0.35
CA ILE A 88 -10.28 -0.44 1.09
C ILE A 88 -11.13 -1.45 1.86
N LEU A 89 -12.39 -1.65 1.49
CA LEU A 89 -13.25 -2.66 2.13
C LEU A 89 -12.67 -4.07 2.00
N GLN A 90 -12.01 -4.39 0.89
CA GLN A 90 -11.34 -5.67 0.68
C GLN A 90 -10.21 -5.94 1.70
N SER A 91 -9.66 -4.91 2.35
CA SER A 91 -8.69 -5.07 3.44
C SER A 91 -9.33 -5.51 4.77
N TYR A 92 -10.65 -5.39 4.91
CA TYR A 92 -11.40 -5.77 6.11
C TYR A 92 -12.09 -7.14 5.99
N VAL A 93 -11.85 -7.86 4.89
CA VAL A 93 -12.47 -9.17 4.65
C VAL A 93 -11.87 -10.23 5.59
N GLY A 94 -12.72 -10.93 6.32
CA GLY A 94 -12.40 -12.10 7.13
C GLY A 94 -12.31 -13.40 6.31
N TYR A 95 -11.92 -14.51 6.95
CA TYR A 95 -11.86 -15.83 6.29
C TYR A 95 -13.23 -16.37 5.85
N ASP A 96 -14.30 -15.89 6.46
CA ASP A 96 -15.70 -16.13 6.11
C ASP A 96 -16.24 -15.11 5.09
N ASN A 97 -15.37 -14.30 4.50
CA ASN A 97 -15.68 -13.19 3.60
C ASN A 97 -16.53 -12.05 4.19
N MET A 98 -16.76 -12.08 5.51
CA MET A 98 -17.47 -11.03 6.26
C MET A 98 -16.53 -9.85 6.53
N LEU A 99 -17.04 -8.63 6.47
CA LEU A 99 -16.29 -7.43 6.84
C LEU A 99 -16.13 -7.33 8.36
N LYS A 100 -14.88 -7.31 8.81
CA LYS A 100 -14.44 -7.38 10.20
C LYS A 100 -13.35 -6.37 10.47
N ARG A 101 -13.38 -5.75 11.65
CA ARG A 101 -12.44 -4.68 12.03
C ARG A 101 -10.98 -5.16 12.11
N SER A 102 -10.79 -6.44 12.41
CA SER A 102 -9.50 -7.13 12.39
C SER A 102 -9.70 -8.61 12.04
N ALA A 103 -8.60 -9.33 11.79
CA ALA A 103 -8.62 -10.76 11.50
C ALA A 103 -9.34 -11.58 12.58
N ASP A 104 -9.10 -11.23 13.84
CA ASP A 104 -9.59 -11.96 15.01
C ASP A 104 -10.93 -11.42 15.53
N ALA A 105 -11.47 -10.38 14.88
CA ALA A 105 -12.74 -9.80 15.28
C ALA A 105 -13.85 -10.83 15.11
N LYS A 106 -14.54 -11.08 16.22
CA LYS A 106 -15.64 -12.05 16.32
C LYS A 106 -16.96 -11.52 15.76
N LEU A 107 -17.11 -10.20 15.70
CA LEU A 107 -18.34 -9.53 15.27
C LEU A 107 -18.13 -8.84 13.92
N PRO A 108 -19.19 -8.71 13.10
CA PRO A 108 -19.15 -7.91 11.88
C PRO A 108 -18.92 -6.44 12.21
N MET A 109 -18.32 -5.70 11.27
CA MET A 109 -18.29 -4.25 11.36
C MET A 109 -19.70 -3.67 11.24
N THR A 110 -20.01 -2.74 12.14
CA THR A 110 -21.24 -1.95 12.04
C THR A 110 -21.17 -0.95 10.88
N ALA A 111 -22.32 -0.43 10.44
CA ALA A 111 -22.38 0.63 9.44
C ALA A 111 -21.55 1.86 9.82
N LYS A 112 -21.51 2.19 11.11
CA LYS A 112 -20.69 3.29 11.64
C LYS A 112 -19.20 3.00 11.46
N GLU A 113 -18.74 1.81 11.84
CA GLU A 113 -17.34 1.41 11.71
C GLU A 113 -16.89 1.31 10.25
N LEU A 114 -17.78 0.85 9.35
CA LEU A 114 -17.49 0.86 7.91
C LEU A 114 -17.36 2.31 7.39
N GLY A 115 -18.22 3.23 7.82
CA GLY A 115 -18.10 4.65 7.50
C GLY A 115 -16.79 5.27 8.02
N GLU A 116 -16.36 4.90 9.24
CA GLU A 116 -15.08 5.30 9.83
C GLU A 116 -13.89 4.77 9.02
N ALA A 117 -13.89 3.47 8.68
CA ALA A 117 -12.85 2.82 7.88
C ALA A 117 -12.71 3.46 6.49
N LEU A 118 -13.83 3.89 5.89
CA LEU A 118 -13.84 4.58 4.61
C LEU A 118 -13.58 6.08 4.71
N LYS A 119 -13.49 6.66 5.93
CA LYS A 119 -13.34 8.10 6.18
C LYS A 119 -14.47 8.94 5.53
N ILE A 120 -15.71 8.47 5.59
CA ILE A 120 -16.88 9.13 4.98
C ILE A 120 -18.03 9.34 5.97
N LYS A 121 -18.84 10.37 5.71
CA LYS A 121 -20.06 10.66 6.47
C LYS A 121 -21.17 9.67 6.12
N LYS A 122 -22.10 9.47 7.05
CA LYS A 122 -23.24 8.53 6.93
C LYS A 122 -23.99 8.63 5.58
N ARG A 123 -24.33 9.84 5.13
CA ARG A 123 -25.04 10.04 3.85
C ARG A 123 -24.26 9.51 2.64
N THR A 124 -22.94 9.70 2.62
CA THR A 124 -22.10 9.19 1.53
C THR A 124 -21.93 7.68 1.65
N TYR A 125 -21.74 7.19 2.88
CA TYR A 125 -21.68 5.76 3.18
C TYR A 125 -22.91 5.02 2.66
N ASP A 126 -24.12 5.50 2.97
CA ASP A 126 -25.36 4.84 2.57
C ASP A 126 -25.46 4.71 1.04
N LYS A 127 -25.17 5.80 0.32
CA LYS A 127 -25.17 5.79 -1.14
C LYS A 127 -24.15 4.81 -1.74
N VAL A 128 -22.94 4.77 -1.18
CA VAL A 128 -21.87 3.89 -1.68
C VAL A 128 -22.22 2.43 -1.44
N ILE A 129 -22.67 2.08 -0.23
CA ILE A 129 -23.02 0.69 0.10
C ILE A 129 -24.26 0.22 -0.65
N GLU A 130 -25.31 1.04 -0.74
CA GLU A 130 -26.51 0.72 -1.52
C GLU A 130 -26.13 0.46 -2.99
N LYS A 131 -25.27 1.30 -3.56
CA LYS A 131 -24.77 1.11 -4.92
C LYS A 131 -24.00 -0.20 -5.04
N PHE A 132 -23.04 -0.49 -4.17
CA PHE A 132 -22.26 -1.73 -4.20
C PHE A 132 -23.12 -2.98 -4.08
N ILE A 133 -24.19 -2.95 -3.26
CA ILE A 133 -25.15 -4.04 -3.17
C ILE A 133 -25.95 -4.16 -4.46
N LYS A 134 -26.46 -3.04 -4.99
CA LYS A 134 -27.26 -3.01 -6.23
C LYS A 134 -26.51 -3.61 -7.42
N ILE A 135 -25.22 -3.34 -7.55
CA ILE A 135 -24.38 -3.84 -8.66
C ILE A 135 -23.70 -5.19 -8.33
N GLY A 136 -24.05 -5.82 -7.21
CA GLY A 136 -23.59 -7.16 -6.87
C GLY A 136 -22.13 -7.27 -6.44
N LEU A 137 -21.49 -6.18 -6.00
CA LEU A 137 -20.15 -6.25 -5.39
C LEU A 137 -20.18 -6.75 -3.95
N MET A 138 -21.30 -6.49 -3.27
CA MET A 138 -21.50 -6.78 -1.86
C MET A 138 -22.91 -7.30 -1.61
N TYR A 139 -23.08 -7.95 -0.48
CA TYR A 139 -24.40 -8.30 0.04
C TYR A 139 -24.40 -8.16 1.56
N GLN A 140 -25.60 -8.14 2.14
CA GLN A 140 -25.79 -7.99 3.58
C GLN A 140 -26.77 -9.05 4.09
N GLU A 141 -26.50 -9.60 5.28
CA GLU A 141 -27.33 -10.62 5.90
C GLU A 141 -27.46 -10.36 7.41
N SER A 142 -28.58 -10.79 8.00
CA SER A 142 -28.72 -10.81 9.46
C SER A 142 -28.16 -12.13 9.99
N VAL A 143 -27.15 -12.05 10.85
CA VAL A 143 -26.45 -13.22 11.39
C VAL A 143 -26.63 -13.36 12.89
N THR A 144 -26.68 -14.60 13.35
CA THR A 144 -26.68 -14.95 14.77
C THR A 144 -25.29 -15.40 15.17
N LEU A 145 -24.65 -14.68 16.10
CA LEU A 145 -23.30 -14.93 16.57
C LEU A 145 -23.32 -15.03 18.09
N PHE A 146 -22.61 -16.03 18.66
CA PHE A 146 -22.51 -16.23 20.11
C PHE A 146 -23.87 -16.31 20.83
N ARG A 147 -24.85 -17.00 20.22
CA ARG A 147 -26.23 -17.12 20.73
C ARG A 147 -26.98 -15.78 20.88
N LYS A 148 -26.44 -14.70 20.31
CA LYS A 148 -27.12 -13.41 20.14
C LYS A 148 -27.43 -13.19 18.66
N GLY A 149 -28.71 -13.01 18.35
CA GLY A 149 -29.18 -12.77 16.99
C GLY A 149 -29.17 -11.30 16.58
N GLY A 150 -29.38 -11.05 15.30
CA GLY A 150 -29.73 -9.72 14.79
C GLY A 150 -28.55 -8.83 14.39
N TYR A 151 -27.33 -9.36 14.24
CA TYR A 151 -26.23 -8.56 13.72
C TYR A 151 -26.36 -8.40 12.22
N GLN A 152 -26.39 -7.17 11.72
CA GLN A 152 -26.26 -6.91 10.28
C GLN A 152 -24.80 -7.10 9.88
N ALA A 153 -24.54 -8.13 9.08
CA ALA A 153 -23.23 -8.41 8.51
C ALA A 153 -23.18 -7.98 7.04
N PHE A 154 -22.02 -7.49 6.62
CA PHE A 154 -21.72 -7.13 5.24
C PHE A 154 -20.63 -8.05 4.70
N TYR A 155 -20.77 -8.44 3.44
CA TYR A 155 -19.87 -9.36 2.75
C TYR A 155 -19.45 -8.76 1.41
N ILE A 156 -18.20 -9.03 1.02
CA ILE A 156 -17.77 -8.84 -0.37
C ILE A 156 -17.96 -10.16 -1.10
N ASP A 157 -18.53 -10.09 -2.29
CA ASP A 157 -18.75 -11.27 -3.12
C ASP A 157 -17.39 -11.96 -3.42
N LYS A 158 -17.38 -13.29 -3.26
CA LYS A 158 -16.18 -14.13 -3.42
C LYS A 158 -15.60 -14.04 -4.83
N LYS A 159 -16.39 -13.64 -5.84
CA LYS A 159 -15.93 -13.34 -7.20
C LYS A 159 -14.79 -12.32 -7.20
N TYR A 160 -14.88 -11.29 -6.35
CA TYR A 160 -13.94 -10.16 -6.36
C TYR A 160 -12.80 -10.32 -5.36
N CYS A 161 -13.09 -10.81 -4.15
CA CYS A 161 -12.10 -10.86 -3.08
C CYS A 161 -12.34 -12.05 -2.16
N THR A 162 -11.26 -12.70 -1.73
CA THR A 162 -11.30 -13.76 -0.71
C THR A 162 -10.14 -13.62 0.27
N ARG A 163 -10.20 -14.34 1.38
CA ARG A 163 -9.08 -14.46 2.31
C ARG A 163 -8.69 -15.92 2.49
N GLY A 164 -7.39 -16.17 2.63
CA GLY A 164 -6.82 -17.51 2.74
C GLY A 164 -5.86 -17.81 1.60
N SER A 165 -5.81 -19.08 1.18
CA SER A 165 -4.96 -19.54 0.10
C SER A 165 -5.76 -19.69 -1.19
N SER A 166 -5.12 -19.38 -2.32
CA SER A 166 -5.62 -19.71 -3.65
C SER A 166 -4.45 -20.25 -4.47
N ARG A 167 -4.73 -21.24 -5.31
CA ARG A 167 -3.80 -21.74 -6.32
C ARG A 167 -3.92 -21.01 -7.65
N SER A 168 -4.87 -20.07 -7.75
CA SER A 168 -5.06 -19.28 -8.97
C SER A 168 -3.90 -18.31 -9.15
N ASP A 169 -3.43 -18.19 -10.39
CA ASP A 169 -2.52 -17.13 -10.80
C ASP A 169 -3.26 -15.85 -11.19
N LYS A 170 -4.59 -15.82 -11.11
CA LYS A 170 -5.45 -14.67 -11.46
C LYS A 170 -5.74 -13.75 -10.28
N VAL A 171 -5.01 -13.90 -9.17
CA VAL A 171 -5.22 -13.12 -7.96
C VAL A 171 -3.99 -12.29 -7.60
N VAL A 172 -4.24 -11.11 -7.04
CA VAL A 172 -3.22 -10.27 -6.42
C VAL A 172 -3.44 -10.28 -4.91
N LYS A 173 -2.37 -10.51 -4.16
CA LYS A 173 -2.34 -10.33 -2.71
C LYS A 173 -2.34 -8.86 -2.39
N ILE A 174 -3.22 -8.47 -1.48
CA ILE A 174 -3.27 -7.14 -0.88
C ILE A 174 -2.88 -7.26 0.57
N PHE A 175 -1.75 -6.68 0.94
CA PHE A 175 -1.32 -6.68 2.33
C PHE A 175 -2.17 -5.69 3.13
N ILE A 176 -2.99 -6.24 4.03
CA ILE A 176 -4.04 -5.53 4.76
C ILE A 176 -3.45 -4.33 5.50
N GLY A 177 -2.43 -4.57 6.33
CA GLY A 177 -1.80 -3.51 7.13
C GLY A 177 -1.16 -2.43 6.25
N SER A 178 -0.50 -2.80 5.14
CA SER A 178 0.13 -1.85 4.24
C SER A 178 -0.89 -0.94 3.54
N LEU A 179 -2.02 -1.51 3.08
CA LEU A 179 -3.07 -0.74 2.42
C LEU A 179 -3.80 0.17 3.41
N GLN A 180 -4.12 -0.33 4.60
CA GLN A 180 -4.77 0.46 5.65
C GLN A 180 -3.86 1.58 6.15
N GLU A 181 -2.56 1.32 6.31
CA GLU A 181 -1.58 2.36 6.66
C GLU A 181 -1.51 3.43 5.57
N LEU A 182 -1.36 3.02 4.30
CA LEU A 182 -1.34 3.95 3.17
C LEU A 182 -2.58 4.87 3.20
N TYR A 183 -3.77 4.29 3.35
CA TYR A 183 -5.02 5.05 3.38
C TYR A 183 -5.21 5.85 4.67
N SER A 184 -4.53 5.50 5.76
CA SER A 184 -4.60 6.23 7.03
C SER A 184 -4.00 7.64 6.93
N HIS A 185 -3.04 7.84 6.02
CA HIS A 185 -2.46 9.15 5.74
C HIS A 185 -3.51 10.14 5.23
N ASN A 186 -3.42 11.42 5.66
CA ASN A 186 -4.42 12.44 5.35
C ASN A 186 -4.34 12.98 3.91
N ASP A 187 -3.16 12.89 3.29
CA ASP A 187 -2.91 13.28 1.91
C ASP A 187 -3.37 12.22 0.90
N ILE A 188 -3.58 10.98 1.34
CA ILE A 188 -4.10 9.90 0.52
C ILE A 188 -5.63 9.94 0.51
N LYS A 189 -6.19 10.13 -0.69
CA LYS A 189 -7.63 10.21 -0.93
C LYS A 189 -8.15 8.87 -1.45
N PRO A 190 -9.48 8.64 -1.40
CA PRO A 190 -10.08 7.44 -1.98
C PRO A 190 -9.72 7.26 -3.46
N ALA A 191 -9.66 8.35 -4.23
CA ALA A 191 -9.29 8.29 -5.64
C ALA A 191 -7.85 7.78 -5.87
N ASP A 192 -6.92 8.07 -4.94
CA ASP A 192 -5.55 7.56 -5.02
C ASP A 192 -5.52 6.03 -4.86
N ILE A 193 -6.39 5.50 -3.99
CA ILE A 193 -6.59 4.05 -3.85
C ILE A 193 -7.31 3.45 -5.07
N GLY A 194 -8.28 4.17 -5.64
CA GLY A 194 -8.94 3.77 -6.88
C GLY A 194 -7.98 3.69 -8.06
N PHE A 195 -7.00 4.60 -8.14
CA PHE A 195 -5.92 4.51 -9.11
C PHE A 195 -5.14 3.20 -8.99
N LEU A 196 -4.84 2.76 -7.76
CA LEU A 196 -4.21 1.47 -7.52
C LEU A 196 -5.09 0.30 -7.97
N PHE A 197 -6.39 0.34 -7.66
CA PHE A 197 -7.35 -0.69 -8.05
C PHE A 197 -7.36 -0.91 -9.57
N MET A 198 -7.39 0.16 -10.36
CA MET A 198 -7.39 0.10 -11.82
C MET A 198 -6.14 -0.55 -12.42
N LEU A 199 -5.02 -0.57 -11.68
CA LEU A 199 -3.74 -1.13 -12.15
C LEU A 199 -3.54 -2.58 -11.75
N LEU A 200 -4.30 -3.11 -10.78
CA LEU A 200 -4.18 -4.52 -10.34
C LEU A 200 -4.27 -5.52 -11.50
N PRO A 201 -5.18 -5.36 -12.49
CA PRO A 201 -5.30 -6.30 -13.61
C PRO A 201 -4.09 -6.32 -14.56
N PHE A 202 -3.09 -5.46 -14.36
CA PHE A 202 -1.91 -5.34 -15.22
C PHE A 202 -0.62 -5.76 -14.51
N MET A 203 -0.70 -6.31 -13.30
CA MET A 203 0.47 -6.77 -12.54
C MET A 203 0.99 -8.12 -13.04
N HIS A 204 2.26 -8.17 -13.45
CA HIS A 204 2.94 -9.40 -13.85
C HIS A 204 3.17 -10.36 -12.67
N PHE A 205 3.02 -11.68 -12.89
CA PHE A 205 2.98 -12.71 -11.84
C PHE A 205 4.25 -12.84 -10.99
N GLN A 206 5.44 -12.56 -11.52
CA GLN A 206 6.68 -12.79 -10.78
C GLN A 206 7.39 -11.50 -10.39
N THR A 207 7.22 -10.47 -11.21
CA THR A 207 8.08 -9.29 -11.14
C THR A 207 7.33 -8.06 -10.64
N ASN A 208 6.01 -8.15 -10.44
CA ASN A 208 5.16 -7.02 -10.05
C ASN A 208 5.21 -5.80 -11.01
N HIS A 209 5.78 -5.98 -12.20
CA HIS A 209 5.82 -4.97 -13.23
C HIS A 209 4.42 -4.76 -13.80
N LEU A 210 4.13 -3.53 -14.19
CA LEU A 210 2.93 -3.20 -14.95
C LEU A 210 3.16 -3.56 -16.41
N VAL A 211 2.39 -4.51 -16.91
CA VAL A 211 2.53 -5.09 -18.26
C VAL A 211 1.17 -5.20 -18.94
N ARG A 212 1.15 -5.18 -20.28
CA ARG A 212 -0.08 -5.35 -21.08
C ARG A 212 -0.68 -6.75 -20.92
N HIS A 213 0.18 -7.76 -20.88
CA HIS A 213 -0.18 -9.17 -20.78
C HIS A 213 0.27 -9.74 -19.43
N PRO A 214 -0.51 -9.56 -18.35
CA PRO A 214 -0.09 -9.95 -17.00
C PRO A 214 0.18 -11.45 -16.86
N TYR A 215 -0.47 -12.29 -17.67
CA TYR A 215 -0.34 -13.75 -17.63
C TYR A 215 0.82 -14.31 -18.46
N GLU A 216 1.58 -13.45 -19.16
CA GLU A 216 2.80 -13.88 -19.84
C GLU A 216 3.78 -14.50 -18.83
N ARG A 217 4.33 -15.68 -19.16
CA ARG A 217 5.27 -16.43 -18.30
C ARG A 217 6.71 -16.15 -18.70
N ASP A 218 6.93 -15.90 -19.99
CA ASP A 218 8.22 -15.55 -20.54
C ASP A 218 8.43 -14.04 -20.41
N PHE A 219 9.14 -13.63 -19.36
CA PHE A 219 9.33 -12.21 -19.07
C PHE A 219 10.05 -11.46 -20.22
N ALA A 220 10.82 -12.14 -21.06
CA ALA A 220 11.44 -11.51 -22.23
C ALA A 220 10.43 -11.05 -23.29
N LYS A 221 9.21 -11.62 -23.27
CA LYS A 221 8.08 -11.25 -24.13
C LYS A 221 7.11 -10.30 -23.45
N ALA A 222 7.31 -9.97 -22.17
CA ALA A 222 6.41 -9.12 -21.43
C ALA A 222 6.50 -7.67 -21.92
N GLU A 223 5.38 -7.14 -22.43
CA GLU A 223 5.28 -5.74 -22.84
C GLU A 223 4.96 -4.83 -21.65
N ALA A 224 5.94 -4.02 -21.24
CA ALA A 224 5.76 -3.05 -20.16
C ALA A 224 4.74 -1.96 -20.53
N LEU A 225 3.90 -1.57 -19.56
CA LEU A 225 3.04 -0.40 -19.70
C LEU A 225 3.86 0.88 -19.63
N SER A 226 3.71 1.74 -20.64
CA SER A 226 4.22 3.11 -20.62
C SER A 226 3.30 4.02 -19.81
N ARG A 227 3.77 5.24 -19.53
CA ARG A 227 2.95 6.27 -18.91
C ARG A 227 1.70 6.60 -19.73
N LYS A 228 1.80 6.54 -21.06
CA LYS A 228 0.67 6.78 -21.97
C LYS A 228 -0.38 5.67 -21.84
N ASP A 229 0.05 4.42 -21.69
CA ASP A 229 -0.87 3.32 -21.46
C ASP A 229 -1.59 3.49 -20.11
N ILE A 230 -0.89 3.91 -19.05
CA ILE A 230 -1.51 4.19 -17.73
C ILE A 230 -2.54 5.32 -17.83
N VAL A 231 -2.25 6.39 -18.58
CA VAL A 231 -3.21 7.47 -18.88
C VAL A 231 -4.47 6.89 -19.54
N ALA A 232 -4.30 6.06 -20.57
CA ALA A 232 -5.44 5.44 -21.28
C ALA A 232 -6.26 4.50 -20.39
N ILE A 233 -5.60 3.68 -19.56
CA ILE A 233 -6.24 2.74 -18.63
C ILE A 233 -7.08 3.48 -17.59
N THR A 234 -6.52 4.55 -17.03
CA THR A 234 -7.11 5.26 -15.89
C THR A 234 -8.04 6.40 -16.28
N GLY A 235 -7.98 6.86 -17.54
CA GLY A 235 -8.72 8.03 -18.03
C GLY A 235 -8.25 9.36 -17.41
N LEU A 236 -7.15 9.36 -16.65
CA LEU A 236 -6.59 10.55 -16.01
C LEU A 236 -5.59 11.25 -16.94
N ASP A 237 -5.46 12.57 -16.82
CA ASP A 237 -4.42 13.29 -17.53
C ASP A 237 -3.00 12.93 -17.04
N GLU A 238 -2.00 13.24 -17.87
CA GLU A 238 -0.60 12.89 -17.61
C GLU A 238 -0.04 13.53 -16.32
N LYS A 239 -0.51 14.73 -15.95
CA LYS A 239 -0.08 15.43 -14.74
C LYS A 239 -0.58 14.67 -13.51
N ASN A 240 -1.86 14.28 -13.51
CA ASN A 240 -2.47 13.52 -12.44
C ASN A 240 -1.85 12.12 -12.31
N VAL A 241 -1.61 11.42 -13.43
CA VAL A 241 -0.88 10.13 -13.39
C VAL A 241 0.51 10.29 -12.78
N LYS A 242 1.26 11.33 -13.13
CA LYS A 242 2.59 11.61 -12.53
C LYS A 242 2.52 11.85 -11.01
N ILE A 243 1.45 12.47 -10.53
CA ILE A 243 1.24 12.69 -9.08
C ILE A 243 1.03 11.35 -8.39
N HIS A 244 0.12 10.52 -8.90
CA HIS A 244 -0.17 9.20 -8.33
C HIS A 244 1.05 8.26 -8.34
N LEU A 245 1.86 8.30 -9.41
CA LEU A 245 3.09 7.51 -9.51
C LEU A 245 4.18 7.91 -8.51
N ARG A 246 4.05 9.04 -7.80
CA ARG A 246 4.97 9.47 -6.73
C ARG A 246 4.45 9.18 -5.31
N MET A 247 3.33 8.46 -5.19
CA MET A 247 2.76 8.05 -3.92
C MET A 247 3.77 7.28 -3.07
N LYS A 248 3.70 7.48 -1.74
CA LYS A 248 4.60 6.84 -0.78
C LYS A 248 3.84 6.09 0.31
N LEU A 249 4.43 4.99 0.77
CA LEU A 249 4.04 4.19 1.92
C LEU A 249 5.24 4.14 2.88
N SER A 250 5.08 4.67 4.10
CA SER A 250 6.17 4.72 5.11
C SER A 250 7.47 5.30 4.52
N GLY A 251 7.39 6.42 3.79
CA GLY A 251 8.54 7.08 3.15
C GLY A 251 9.10 6.39 1.90
N VAL A 252 8.65 5.17 1.59
CA VAL A 252 9.06 4.36 0.43
C VAL A 252 8.06 4.54 -0.72
N ASN A 253 8.52 4.62 -1.97
CA ASN A 253 7.60 4.76 -3.10
C ASN A 253 6.68 3.54 -3.25
N VAL A 254 5.40 3.79 -3.56
CA VAL A 254 4.43 2.75 -3.95
C VAL A 254 4.74 2.22 -5.35
N PHE A 255 5.30 3.08 -6.21
CA PHE A 255 5.72 2.72 -7.56
C PHE A 255 7.23 2.87 -7.74
N GLY A 256 7.87 1.82 -8.24
CA GLY A 256 9.24 1.86 -8.74
C GLY A 256 9.20 2.32 -10.20
N THR A 257 10.07 3.26 -10.55
CA THR A 257 10.22 3.73 -11.93
C THR A 257 11.63 3.39 -12.41
N PHE A 258 11.72 2.57 -13.45
CA PHE A 258 12.98 2.10 -14.02
C PHE A 258 13.11 2.66 -15.44
N ARG A 259 14.30 3.10 -15.82
CA ARG A 259 14.57 3.52 -17.21
C ARG A 259 14.97 2.31 -18.04
N ALA A 260 14.29 2.11 -19.17
CA ALA A 260 14.65 1.17 -20.21
C ALA A 260 14.81 1.95 -21.52
N GLY A 261 16.06 2.32 -21.83
CA GLY A 261 16.35 3.27 -22.92
C GLY A 261 15.65 4.62 -22.68
N ARG A 262 14.80 5.03 -23.62
CA ARG A 262 14.00 6.27 -23.53
C ARG A 262 12.68 6.11 -22.78
N ASN A 263 12.29 4.87 -22.46
CA ASN A 263 11.02 4.57 -21.84
C ASN A 263 11.15 4.40 -20.33
N SER A 264 10.07 4.68 -19.61
CA SER A 264 9.93 4.37 -18.19
C SER A 264 9.07 3.13 -18.02
N ILE A 265 9.55 2.19 -17.22
CA ILE A 265 8.85 0.98 -16.81
C ILE A 265 8.46 1.12 -15.35
N TYR A 266 7.25 0.67 -15.02
CA TYR A 266 6.67 0.83 -13.69
C TYR A 266 6.49 -0.52 -13.00
N LYS A 267 6.81 -0.56 -11.71
CA LYS A 267 6.61 -1.72 -10.83
C LYS A 267 5.83 -1.28 -9.60
N ILE A 268 4.91 -2.11 -9.16
CA ILE A 268 4.17 -1.88 -7.91
C ILE A 268 4.93 -2.49 -6.74
N ASN A 269 5.02 -1.74 -5.64
CA ASN A 269 5.71 -2.14 -4.43
C ASN A 269 5.16 -3.49 -3.88
N PRO A 270 6.01 -4.53 -3.79
CA PRO A 270 5.59 -5.87 -3.36
C PRO A 270 5.19 -5.97 -1.89
N SER A 271 5.43 -4.94 -1.08
CA SER A 271 4.94 -4.88 0.30
C SER A 271 3.51 -4.33 0.41
N LEU A 272 2.97 -3.77 -0.68
CA LEU A 272 1.58 -3.31 -0.76
C LEU A 272 0.72 -4.33 -1.51
N PHE A 273 1.13 -4.66 -2.74
CA PHE A 273 0.46 -5.65 -3.57
C PHE A 273 1.45 -6.66 -4.11
N PHE A 274 1.11 -7.93 -4.17
CA PHE A 274 2.02 -8.95 -4.70
C PHE A 274 1.28 -10.05 -5.44
N ARG A 275 1.85 -10.51 -6.54
CA ARG A 275 1.35 -11.67 -7.27
C ARG A 275 2.34 -12.81 -7.11
N GLY A 276 1.83 -14.00 -6.79
CA GLY A 276 2.65 -15.19 -6.50
C GLY A 276 2.61 -15.64 -5.04
N LEU A 277 3.54 -16.54 -4.67
CA LEU A 277 3.54 -17.18 -3.34
C LEU A 277 4.02 -16.25 -2.22
N ALA A 278 5.19 -15.66 -2.34
CA ALA A 278 5.68 -14.63 -1.42
C ALA A 278 6.66 -13.71 -2.15
N PRO A 279 6.68 -12.40 -1.82
CA PRO A 279 7.65 -11.49 -2.41
C PRO A 279 9.04 -11.82 -1.89
N ASP A 280 9.97 -12.10 -2.81
CA ASP A 280 11.37 -12.30 -2.44
C ASP A 280 12.01 -10.98 -1.94
N GLU A 281 13.14 -11.10 -1.25
CA GLU A 281 13.86 -9.92 -0.73
C GLU A 281 14.39 -9.02 -1.85
N LYS A 282 14.74 -9.59 -3.01
CA LYS A 282 15.28 -8.85 -4.16
C LYS A 282 14.26 -7.88 -4.73
N LEU A 283 13.01 -8.31 -4.90
CA LEU A 283 11.90 -7.48 -5.37
C LEU A 283 11.61 -6.35 -4.38
N LYS A 284 11.78 -6.58 -3.07
CA LYS A 284 11.65 -5.53 -2.04
C LYS A 284 12.87 -4.59 -2.02
N ALA A 285 14.05 -5.09 -2.36
CA ALA A 285 15.29 -4.32 -2.40
C ALA A 285 15.20 -3.17 -3.41
N ASP A 286 14.55 -3.39 -4.56
CA ASP A 286 14.28 -2.36 -5.57
C ASP A 286 13.62 -1.07 -5.03
N PHE A 287 12.92 -1.17 -3.90
CA PHE A 287 12.21 -0.06 -3.27
C PHE A 287 12.92 0.48 -2.02
N THR A 288 13.82 -0.31 -1.42
CA THR A 288 14.45 0.01 -0.13
C THR A 288 15.93 0.33 -0.22
N LEU A 289 16.57 -0.02 -1.34
CA LEU A 289 17.91 0.43 -1.68
C LEU A 289 17.85 1.92 -1.98
N THR A 290 18.17 2.72 -0.97
CA THR A 290 18.49 4.13 -1.15
C THR A 290 19.91 4.18 -1.67
N GLY A 291 20.12 4.82 -2.83
CA GLY A 291 21.45 4.98 -3.39
C GLY A 291 22.40 5.59 -2.35
N GLN A 292 23.66 5.14 -2.35
CA GLN A 292 24.74 5.91 -1.74
C GLN A 292 24.66 7.32 -2.34
N SER A 293 24.50 8.32 -1.48
CA SER A 293 24.72 9.71 -1.86
C SER A 293 26.11 9.80 -2.48
N LEU A 294 26.16 10.06 -3.79
CA LEU A 294 27.37 10.51 -4.49
C LEU A 294 27.87 11.81 -3.86
#